data_AF-A0A845YMW8-F1
#
_entry.id   AF-A0A845YMW8-F1
#
_cell.length_a   1.000
_cell.length_b   1.000
_cell.length_c   1.000
_cell.angle_alpha   90.00
_cell.angle_beta   90.00
_cell.angle_gamma   90.00
#
_symmetry.space_group_name_H-M   'P 1'
#
loop_
_entity.id
_entity.type
_entity.pdbx_description
1 polymer ?
#
loop_
_entity_poly.entity_id
_entity_poly.type
_entity_poly.pdbx_seq_one_letter_code
_entity_poly.pdbx_strand_id
1 'polypeptide(L)'
;MKILHTQTLRGPNYWSIRRPKLIVIRLDLEDLADSPSDTLSGFYDGLVQVLPSLGEHYCSPGCPGGFLSRVREGTMMGHIVEHVALELQVLSGMSVGFGRTRETSTPGVYQVVVEYQAAAAGRYAIRAAVRLCQSVVETGTYPEHELQTDLADLKELRAEAALGATTDALASEAEARGIPWMELENCDLFQLGYGKYQKRVQAALTSFSNVLGVELACDKERTKAVLESMGAPVPLGELIYSFDELK
;
A
#
# COMPACT_ATOMS: atom_id res chain seq x y z
N MET A 1 -4.34 -3.00 -23.84
CA MET A 1 -4.04 -1.89 -22.91
C MET A 1 -2.61 -2.00 -22.39
N LYS A 2 -1.94 -0.86 -22.20
CA LYS A 2 -0.53 -0.83 -21.76
C LYS A 2 -0.26 0.24 -20.71
N ILE A 3 0.40 -0.14 -19.61
CA ILE A 3 0.88 0.80 -18.60
C ILE A 3 2.18 1.43 -19.11
N LEU A 4 2.15 2.73 -19.43
CA LEU A 4 3.29 3.49 -19.93
C LEU A 4 4.20 3.98 -18.81
N HIS A 5 3.61 4.31 -17.66
CA HIS A 5 4.32 4.85 -16.51
C HIS A 5 3.57 4.55 -15.23
N THR A 6 4.31 4.31 -14.14
CA THR A 6 3.76 4.16 -12.78
C THR A 6 4.51 5.07 -11.83
N GLN A 7 3.78 5.84 -11.04
CA GLN A 7 4.30 6.72 -10.01
C GLN A 7 3.61 6.41 -8.68
N THR A 8 4.39 6.29 -7.60
CA THR A 8 3.88 6.17 -6.24
C THR A 8 4.01 7.53 -5.55
N LEU A 9 2.89 8.11 -5.13
CA LEU A 9 2.83 9.39 -4.42
C LEU A 9 2.68 9.15 -2.92
N ARG A 10 3.51 9.84 -2.13
CA ARG A 10 3.49 9.85 -0.66
C ARG A 10 3.36 11.29 -0.17
N GLY A 11 2.35 11.56 0.65
CA GLY A 11 2.12 12.88 1.23
C GLY A 11 1.26 13.81 0.35
N PRO A 12 1.26 15.13 0.63
CA PRO A 12 0.48 16.11 -0.13
C PRO A 12 0.77 16.02 -1.63
N ASN A 13 -0.29 16.00 -2.43
CA ASN A 13 -0.19 15.79 -3.87
C ASN A 13 -1.28 16.55 -4.64
N TYR A 14 -1.10 16.61 -5.96
CA TYR A 14 -2.00 17.31 -6.89
C TYR A 14 -3.42 16.73 -6.94
N TRP A 15 -3.57 15.42 -6.78
CA TRP A 15 -4.84 14.71 -7.00
C TRP A 15 -5.82 14.85 -5.85
N SER A 16 -5.30 14.94 -4.64
CA SER A 16 -6.10 15.10 -3.43
C SER A 16 -5.29 15.75 -2.31
N ILE A 17 -5.88 16.77 -1.70
CA ILE A 17 -5.36 17.38 -0.47
C ILE A 17 -5.62 16.50 0.77
N ARG A 18 -6.53 15.53 0.67
CA ARG A 18 -6.96 14.66 1.79
C ARG A 18 -6.36 13.25 1.74
N ARG A 19 -5.94 12.79 0.55
CA ARG A 19 -5.49 11.42 0.31
C ARG A 19 -4.00 11.42 -0.03
N PRO A 20 -3.11 11.09 0.91
CA PRO A 20 -1.67 11.22 0.72
C PRO A 20 -1.00 10.02 0.05
N LYS A 21 -1.67 8.87 -0.06
CA LYS A 21 -1.11 7.60 -0.55
C LYS A 21 -1.80 7.20 -1.84
N LEU A 22 -1.24 7.57 -2.99
CA LEU A 22 -1.83 7.32 -4.30
C LEU A 22 -0.84 6.66 -5.26
N ILE A 23 -1.31 5.68 -6.03
CA ILE A 23 -0.63 5.20 -7.24
C ILE A 23 -1.24 5.94 -8.43
N VAL A 24 -0.38 6.52 -9.26
CA VAL A 24 -0.77 7.16 -10.52
C VAL A 24 -0.14 6.36 -11.65
N ILE A 25 -0.95 5.86 -12.57
CA ILE A 25 -0.45 5.25 -13.80
C ILE A 25 -0.83 6.09 -15.02
N ARG A 26 0.00 6.06 -16.05
CA ARG A 26 -0.40 6.41 -17.42
C ARG A 26 -0.77 5.13 -18.13
N LEU A 27 -2.04 4.98 -18.47
CA LEU A 27 -2.60 3.83 -19.14
C LEU A 27 -2.95 4.21 -20.57
N ASP A 28 -2.32 3.55 -21.54
CA ASP A 28 -2.71 3.58 -22.94
C ASP A 28 -3.82 2.54 -23.15
N LEU A 29 -4.99 2.98 -23.62
CA LEU A 29 -6.10 2.08 -23.91
C LEU A 29 -5.89 1.29 -25.21
N GLU A 30 -4.94 1.71 -26.05
CA GLU A 30 -4.65 1.10 -27.35
C GLU A 30 -5.96 0.99 -28.17
N ASP A 31 -6.29 -0.19 -28.71
CA ASP A 31 -7.48 -0.40 -29.54
C ASP A 31 -8.82 -0.14 -28.81
N LEU A 32 -8.81 -0.04 -27.48
CA LEU A 32 -9.99 0.26 -26.67
C LEU A 32 -10.24 1.77 -26.47
N ALA A 33 -9.40 2.64 -27.05
CA ALA A 33 -9.53 4.09 -26.90
C ALA A 33 -10.87 4.64 -27.41
N ASP A 34 -11.44 4.02 -28.44
CA ASP A 34 -12.74 4.40 -29.03
C ASP A 34 -13.87 3.42 -28.69
N SER A 35 -13.63 2.46 -27.79
CA SER A 35 -14.58 1.40 -27.43
C SER A 35 -15.01 1.52 -25.96
N PRO A 36 -16.06 2.31 -25.67
CA PRO A 36 -16.61 2.37 -24.32
C PRO A 36 -17.27 1.03 -23.94
N SER A 37 -17.42 0.78 -22.64
CA SER A 37 -17.83 -0.54 -22.12
C SER A 37 -19.16 -1.09 -22.62
N ASP A 38 -20.09 -0.23 -23.04
CA ASP A 38 -21.39 -0.60 -23.63
C ASP A 38 -21.26 -1.16 -25.06
N THR A 39 -20.18 -0.84 -25.76
CA THR A 39 -19.88 -1.40 -27.09
C THR A 39 -19.19 -2.77 -27.03
N LEU A 40 -18.70 -3.16 -25.85
CA LEU A 40 -17.98 -4.40 -25.62
C LEU A 40 -18.96 -5.51 -25.22
N SER A 41 -19.37 -6.32 -26.19
CA SER A 41 -20.32 -7.42 -25.98
C SER A 41 -19.85 -8.38 -24.89
N GLY A 42 -20.70 -8.65 -23.90
CA GLY A 42 -20.43 -9.58 -22.80
C GLY A 42 -19.49 -9.07 -21.71
N PHE A 43 -18.90 -7.87 -21.87
CA PHE A 43 -17.97 -7.31 -20.89
C PHE A 43 -18.63 -7.06 -19.52
N TYR A 44 -19.83 -6.46 -19.52
CA TYR A 44 -20.57 -6.20 -18.29
C TYR A 44 -20.83 -7.48 -17.49
N ASP A 45 -21.35 -8.51 -18.16
CA ASP A 45 -21.70 -9.78 -17.51
C ASP A 45 -20.45 -10.50 -17.00
N GLY A 46 -19.38 -10.52 -17.80
CA GLY A 46 -18.09 -11.08 -17.40
C GLY A 46 -17.49 -10.38 -16.18
N LEU A 47 -17.52 -9.05 -16.15
CA LEU A 47 -17.00 -8.28 -15.02
C LEU A 47 -17.80 -8.53 -13.74
N VAL A 48 -19.13 -8.54 -13.82
CA VAL A 48 -20.02 -8.79 -12.68
C VAL A 48 -19.90 -10.24 -12.18
N GLN A 49 -19.67 -11.19 -13.08
CA GLN A 49 -19.44 -12.58 -12.70
C GLN A 49 -18.11 -12.75 -11.93
N VAL A 50 -17.04 -12.08 -12.37
CA VAL A 50 -15.71 -12.19 -11.74
C VAL A 50 -15.65 -11.40 -10.43
N LEU A 51 -16.24 -10.20 -10.37
CA LEU A 51 -16.21 -9.31 -9.20
C LEU A 51 -17.63 -8.85 -8.82
N PRO A 52 -18.47 -9.73 -8.24
CA PRO A 52 -19.86 -9.42 -7.92
C PRO A 52 -20.01 -8.29 -6.89
N SER A 53 -19.03 -8.12 -6.01
CA SER A 53 -18.97 -7.06 -4.99
C SER A 53 -18.87 -5.65 -5.56
N LEU A 54 -18.51 -5.48 -6.84
CA LEU A 54 -18.59 -4.18 -7.54
C LEU A 54 -20.03 -3.63 -7.58
N GLY A 55 -21.05 -4.46 -7.35
CA GLY A 55 -22.44 -4.02 -7.20
C GLY A 55 -22.67 -3.08 -6.02
N GLU A 56 -21.79 -3.08 -5.01
CA GLU A 56 -21.89 -2.18 -3.85
C GLU A 56 -21.13 -0.86 -4.06
N HIS A 57 -20.38 -0.73 -5.16
CA HIS A 57 -19.55 0.44 -5.43
C HIS A 57 -20.38 1.67 -5.76
N TYR A 58 -19.97 2.77 -5.13
CA TYR A 58 -20.47 4.10 -5.41
C TYR A 58 -19.59 4.75 -6.49
N CYS A 59 -20.19 5.56 -7.34
CA CYS A 59 -19.48 6.39 -8.32
C CYS A 59 -20.08 7.81 -8.30
N SER A 60 -19.91 8.58 -9.38
CA SER A 60 -20.45 9.94 -9.54
C SER A 60 -21.95 10.10 -9.20
N PRO A 61 -22.84 9.10 -9.48
CA PRO A 61 -24.25 9.18 -9.08
C PRO A 61 -24.51 9.15 -7.57
N GLY A 62 -23.51 8.78 -6.76
CA GLY A 62 -23.60 8.80 -5.30
C GLY A 62 -24.51 7.73 -4.67
N CYS A 63 -24.92 6.71 -5.44
CA CYS A 63 -25.74 5.60 -4.96
C CYS A 63 -24.99 4.24 -5.06
N PRO A 64 -25.38 3.25 -4.23
CA PRO A 64 -24.92 1.86 -4.41
C PRO A 64 -25.22 1.38 -5.83
N GLY A 65 -24.27 0.66 -6.44
CA GLY A 65 -24.39 0.17 -7.82
C GLY A 65 -24.23 1.26 -8.88
N GLY A 66 -23.96 2.50 -8.49
CA GLY A 66 -23.75 3.61 -9.41
C GLY A 66 -22.56 3.38 -10.35
N PHE A 67 -21.55 2.62 -9.92
CA PHE A 67 -20.46 2.20 -10.81
C PHE A 67 -20.94 1.26 -11.92
N LEU A 68 -21.61 0.16 -11.58
CA LEU A 68 -22.11 -0.80 -12.59
C LEU A 68 -23.13 -0.15 -13.55
N SER A 69 -23.94 0.80 -13.09
CA SER A 69 -24.80 1.61 -13.98
C SER A 69 -23.98 2.33 -15.05
N ARG A 70 -22.85 2.95 -14.68
CA ARG A 70 -21.95 3.63 -15.62
C ARG A 70 -21.25 2.67 -16.58
N VAL A 71 -20.90 1.47 -16.12
CA VAL A 71 -20.35 0.43 -17.01
C VAL A 71 -21.39 0.00 -18.04
N ARG A 72 -22.66 -0.13 -17.65
CA ARG A 72 -23.76 -0.48 -18.56
C ARG A 72 -24.13 0.65 -19.52
N GLU A 73 -24.08 1.90 -19.06
CA GLU A 73 -24.32 3.10 -19.89
C GLU A 73 -23.19 3.41 -20.88
N GLY A 74 -21.98 2.90 -20.60
CA GLY A 74 -20.79 3.20 -21.37
C GLY A 74 -19.81 4.08 -20.60
N THR A 75 -18.65 3.53 -20.27
CA THR A 75 -17.52 4.26 -19.69
C THR A 75 -16.19 3.73 -20.23
N MET A 76 -15.13 4.52 -20.08
CA MET A 76 -13.81 4.18 -20.63
C MET A 76 -13.06 3.23 -19.72
N MET A 77 -12.27 2.34 -20.32
CA MET A 77 -11.61 1.25 -19.58
C MET A 77 -10.67 1.74 -18.47
N GLY A 78 -10.08 2.93 -18.59
CA GLY A 78 -9.29 3.53 -17.52
C GLY A 78 -10.07 3.72 -16.21
N HIS A 79 -11.35 4.12 -16.30
CA HIS A 79 -12.22 4.29 -15.14
C HIS A 79 -12.66 2.94 -14.55
N ILE A 80 -12.75 1.90 -15.37
CA ILE A 80 -13.10 0.55 -14.92
C ILE A 80 -11.90 -0.06 -14.18
N VAL A 81 -10.70 0.07 -14.74
CA VAL A 81 -9.44 -0.35 -14.12
C VAL A 81 -9.24 0.32 -12.76
N GLU A 82 -9.62 1.58 -12.60
CA GLU A 82 -9.61 2.29 -11.31
C GLU A 82 -10.44 1.55 -10.25
N HIS A 83 -11.71 1.28 -10.54
CA HIS A 83 -12.62 0.63 -9.60
C HIS A 83 -12.24 -0.81 -9.32
N VAL A 84 -11.80 -1.55 -10.35
CA VAL A 84 -11.31 -2.94 -10.19
C VAL A 84 -10.06 -2.96 -9.29
N ALA A 85 -9.12 -2.04 -9.47
CA ALA A 85 -7.92 -1.98 -8.62
C ALA A 85 -8.23 -1.60 -7.16
N LEU A 86 -9.21 -0.73 -6.93
CA LEU A 86 -9.70 -0.45 -5.57
C LEU A 86 -10.38 -1.68 -4.97
N GLU A 87 -11.21 -2.38 -5.75
CA GLU A 87 -11.94 -3.55 -5.27
C GLU A 87 -11.01 -4.72 -4.92
N LEU A 88 -10.01 -5.00 -5.75
CA LEU A 88 -9.01 -6.03 -5.43
C LEU A 88 -8.31 -5.74 -4.09
N GLN A 89 -8.04 -4.47 -3.78
CA GLN A 89 -7.46 -4.09 -2.49
C GLN A 89 -8.45 -4.30 -1.34
N VAL A 90 -9.73 -3.93 -1.53
CA VAL A 90 -10.79 -4.10 -0.52
C VAL A 90 -11.04 -5.58 -0.21
N LEU A 91 -11.08 -6.45 -1.22
CA LEU A 91 -11.21 -7.91 -1.04
C LEU A 91 -10.02 -8.52 -0.31
N SER A 92 -8.84 -7.91 -0.41
CA SER A 92 -7.65 -8.27 0.39
C SER A 92 -7.59 -7.55 1.75
N GLY A 93 -8.68 -6.89 2.14
CA GLY A 93 -8.91 -6.27 3.45
C GLY A 93 -8.21 -4.92 3.64
N MET A 94 -7.76 -4.26 2.56
CA MET A 94 -7.24 -2.90 2.61
C MET A 94 -8.38 -1.90 2.40
N SER A 95 -8.62 -1.04 3.38
CA SER A 95 -9.68 -0.03 3.29
C SER A 95 -9.22 1.16 2.45
N VAL A 96 -9.51 1.09 1.15
CA VAL A 96 -9.24 2.15 0.17
C VAL A 96 -10.51 2.45 -0.60
N GLY A 97 -10.66 3.68 -1.08
CA GLY A 97 -11.87 4.04 -1.84
C GLY A 97 -11.75 5.30 -2.69
N PHE A 98 -10.63 6.03 -2.60
CA PHE A 98 -10.39 7.15 -3.49
C PHE A 98 -9.77 6.67 -4.81
N GLY A 99 -10.45 6.97 -5.91
CA GLY A 99 -9.92 6.84 -7.25
C GLY A 99 -10.19 8.10 -8.08
N ARG A 100 -9.40 8.30 -9.14
CA ARG A 100 -9.68 9.33 -10.14
C ARG A 100 -9.05 8.99 -11.49
N THR A 101 -9.86 9.07 -12.54
CA THR A 101 -9.41 8.86 -13.92
C THR A 101 -9.64 10.10 -14.76
N ARG A 102 -8.61 10.50 -15.52
CA ARG A 102 -8.66 11.63 -16.46
C ARG A 102 -7.86 11.30 -17.71
N GLU A 103 -8.42 11.59 -18.88
CA GLU A 103 -7.65 11.54 -20.13
C GLU A 103 -6.54 12.60 -20.11
N THR A 104 -5.42 12.29 -20.75
CA THR A 104 -4.29 13.21 -20.91
C THR A 104 -4.46 14.07 -22.16
N SER A 105 -3.46 14.90 -22.47
CA SER A 105 -3.41 15.61 -23.75
C SER A 105 -3.20 14.68 -24.95
N THR A 106 -2.76 13.45 -24.72
CA THR A 106 -2.64 12.43 -25.75
C THR A 106 -3.93 11.59 -25.77
N PRO A 107 -4.72 11.63 -26.86
CA PRO A 107 -5.95 10.86 -26.97
C PRO A 107 -5.73 9.36 -26.72
N GLY A 108 -6.66 8.72 -26.02
CA GLY A 108 -6.57 7.29 -25.67
C GLY A 108 -5.63 6.97 -24.51
N VAL A 109 -4.87 7.95 -24.01
CA VAL A 109 -3.98 7.79 -22.85
C VAL A 109 -4.57 8.47 -21.63
N TYR A 110 -4.75 7.71 -20.56
CA TYR A 110 -5.40 8.13 -19.32
C TYR A 110 -4.43 8.15 -18.15
N GLN A 111 -4.60 9.12 -17.25
CA GLN A 111 -4.09 9.04 -15.90
C GLN A 111 -5.14 8.36 -15.02
N VAL A 112 -4.78 7.19 -14.50
CA VAL A 112 -5.61 6.42 -13.56
C VAL A 112 -4.95 6.49 -12.19
N VAL A 113 -5.72 6.93 -11.20
CA VAL A 113 -5.25 7.18 -9.84
C VAL A 113 -6.02 6.31 -8.88
N VAL A 114 -5.31 5.56 -8.04
CA VAL A 114 -5.92 4.71 -7.02
C VAL A 114 -5.24 4.93 -5.67
N GLU A 115 -6.04 5.02 -4.61
CA GLU A 115 -5.56 4.99 -3.24
C GLU A 115 -4.95 3.64 -2.90
N TYR A 116 -3.94 3.66 -2.03
CA TYR A 116 -3.31 2.44 -1.52
C TYR A 116 -3.10 2.52 -0.01
N GLN A 117 -3.12 1.36 0.65
CA GLN A 117 -2.65 1.24 2.03
C GLN A 117 -1.15 0.90 2.08
N ALA A 118 -0.74 -0.12 1.31
CA ALA A 118 0.65 -0.50 1.07
C ALA A 118 1.05 -0.23 -0.38
N ALA A 119 2.20 0.42 -0.61
CA ALA A 119 2.58 0.88 -1.95
C ALA A 119 2.83 -0.29 -2.92
N ALA A 120 3.42 -1.39 -2.43
CA ALA A 120 3.64 -2.59 -3.24
C ALA A 120 2.31 -3.24 -3.64
N ALA A 121 1.37 -3.37 -2.70
CA ALA A 121 0.02 -3.88 -2.96
C ALA A 121 -0.76 -3.00 -3.95
N GLY A 122 -0.73 -1.67 -3.81
CA GLY A 122 -1.39 -0.76 -4.76
C GLY A 122 -0.82 -0.87 -6.18
N ARG A 123 0.51 -0.98 -6.32
CA ARG A 123 1.15 -1.22 -7.63
C ARG A 123 0.80 -2.60 -8.20
N TYR A 124 0.64 -3.61 -7.36
CA TYR A 124 0.21 -4.94 -7.79
C TYR A 124 -1.25 -4.88 -8.26
N ALA A 125 -2.14 -4.33 -7.44
CA ALA A 125 -3.57 -4.24 -7.71
C ALA A 125 -3.88 -3.55 -9.03
N ILE A 126 -3.19 -2.45 -9.37
CA ILE A 126 -3.42 -1.77 -10.65
C ILE A 126 -2.97 -2.61 -11.85
N ARG A 127 -1.88 -3.39 -11.73
CA ARG A 127 -1.45 -4.31 -12.81
C ARG A 127 -2.41 -5.48 -12.95
N ALA A 128 -2.84 -6.07 -11.84
CA ALA A 128 -3.84 -7.13 -11.81
C ALA A 128 -5.17 -6.65 -12.40
N ALA A 129 -5.61 -5.44 -12.07
CA ALA A 129 -6.82 -4.83 -12.63
C ALA A 129 -6.75 -4.64 -14.14
N VAL A 130 -5.62 -4.18 -14.69
CA VAL A 130 -5.41 -4.08 -16.14
C VAL A 130 -5.48 -5.46 -16.79
N ARG A 131 -4.80 -6.47 -16.22
CA ARG A 131 -4.82 -7.85 -16.72
C ARG A 131 -6.23 -8.45 -16.68
N LEU A 132 -6.94 -8.29 -15.56
CA LEU A 132 -8.31 -8.75 -15.38
C LEU A 132 -9.24 -8.12 -16.41
N CYS A 133 -9.22 -6.79 -16.54
CA CYS A 133 -10.07 -6.08 -17.50
C CYS A 133 -9.75 -6.50 -18.94
N GLN A 134 -8.47 -6.64 -19.29
CA GLN A 134 -8.05 -7.11 -20.61
C GLN A 134 -8.56 -8.53 -20.89
N SER A 135 -8.44 -9.45 -19.93
CA SER A 135 -8.91 -10.82 -20.04
C SER A 135 -10.43 -10.91 -20.22
N VAL A 136 -11.20 -10.09 -19.49
CA VAL A 136 -12.67 -10.02 -19.65
C VAL A 136 -13.05 -9.48 -21.03
N VAL A 137 -12.31 -8.51 -21.57
CA VAL A 137 -12.53 -8.02 -22.95
C VAL A 137 -12.24 -9.09 -23.99
N GLU A 138 -11.15 -9.84 -23.83
CA GLU A 138 -10.69 -10.81 -24.82
C GLU A 138 -11.46 -12.14 -24.77
N THR A 139 -11.82 -12.58 -23.58
CA THR A 139 -12.34 -13.93 -23.33
C THR A 139 -13.74 -13.95 -22.69
N GLY A 140 -14.25 -12.80 -22.26
CA GLY A 140 -15.53 -12.68 -21.54
C GLY A 140 -15.45 -13.06 -20.07
N THR A 141 -14.28 -13.45 -19.54
CA THR A 141 -14.10 -13.83 -18.14
C THR A 141 -12.68 -13.58 -17.64
N TYR A 142 -12.43 -13.85 -16.36
CA TYR A 142 -11.09 -13.94 -15.78
C TYR A 142 -11.00 -15.25 -15.00
N PRO A 143 -9.95 -16.07 -15.18
CA PRO A 143 -9.89 -17.36 -14.52
C PRO A 143 -9.92 -17.25 -13.00
N GLU A 144 -10.82 -17.99 -12.36
CA GLU A 144 -11.00 -17.96 -10.90
C GLU A 144 -9.69 -18.22 -10.13
N HIS A 145 -8.86 -19.14 -10.62
CA HIS A 145 -7.58 -19.45 -10.00
C HIS A 145 -6.60 -18.26 -10.04
N GLU A 146 -6.59 -17.47 -11.12
CA GLU A 146 -5.76 -16.26 -11.22
C GLU A 146 -6.26 -15.18 -10.26
N LEU A 147 -7.59 -15.03 -10.12
CA LEU A 147 -8.18 -14.12 -9.14
C LEU A 147 -7.78 -14.51 -7.71
N GLN A 148 -7.84 -15.80 -7.36
CA GLN A 148 -7.44 -16.26 -6.04
C GLN A 148 -5.94 -16.03 -5.79
N THR A 149 -5.08 -16.23 -6.80
CA THR A 149 -3.65 -15.88 -6.70
C THR A 149 -3.46 -14.39 -6.46
N ASP A 150 -4.14 -13.53 -7.23
CA ASP A 150 -4.06 -12.08 -7.05
C ASP A 150 -4.47 -11.62 -5.65
N LEU A 151 -5.55 -12.19 -5.11
CA LEU A 151 -6.02 -11.87 -3.77
C LEU A 151 -5.06 -12.37 -2.68
N ALA A 152 -4.41 -13.53 -2.88
CA ALA A 152 -3.40 -14.07 -1.98
C ALA A 152 -2.14 -13.21 -1.96
N ASP A 153 -1.60 -12.88 -3.14
CA ASP A 153 -0.41 -12.02 -3.28
C ASP A 153 -0.66 -10.64 -2.66
N LEU A 154 -1.85 -10.06 -2.86
CA LEU A 154 -2.22 -8.79 -2.22
C LEU A 154 -2.29 -8.87 -0.69
N LYS A 155 -2.72 -10.00 -0.13
CA LYS A 155 -2.73 -10.22 1.33
C LYS A 155 -1.30 -10.38 1.87
N GLU A 156 -0.42 -11.05 1.14
CA GLU A 156 0.99 -11.19 1.48
C GLU A 156 1.70 -9.82 1.44
N LEU A 157 1.56 -9.07 0.35
CA LEU A 157 2.13 -7.72 0.21
C LEU A 157 1.64 -6.76 1.29
N ARG A 158 0.40 -6.94 1.77
CA ARG A 158 -0.13 -6.18 2.92
C ARG A 158 0.56 -6.61 4.22
N ALA A 159 0.73 -7.91 4.44
CA ALA A 159 1.38 -8.44 5.65
C ALA A 159 2.86 -8.04 5.72
N GLU A 160 3.58 -8.07 4.61
CA GLU A 160 4.97 -7.62 4.51
C GLU A 160 5.12 -6.13 4.79
N ALA A 161 4.14 -5.32 4.40
CA ALA A 161 4.11 -3.88 4.66
C ALA A 161 3.60 -3.52 6.06
N ALA A 162 3.22 -4.50 6.88
CA ALA A 162 2.72 -4.24 8.23
C ALA A 162 3.85 -3.71 9.12
N LEU A 163 3.55 -2.65 9.86
CA LEU A 163 4.49 -2.09 10.82
C LEU A 163 4.64 -3.03 12.02
N GLY A 164 5.87 -3.17 12.52
CA GLY A 164 6.09 -3.83 13.81
C GLY A 164 5.38 -3.08 14.94
N ALA A 165 4.99 -3.79 16.00
CA ALA A 165 4.12 -3.26 17.07
C ALA A 165 4.60 -1.92 17.67
N THR A 166 5.91 -1.75 17.88
CA THR A 166 6.48 -0.50 18.39
C THR A 166 6.31 0.65 17.40
N THR A 167 6.60 0.40 16.13
CA THR A 167 6.47 1.39 15.06
C THR A 167 5.02 1.77 14.85
N ASP A 168 4.12 0.79 14.81
CA ASP A 168 2.69 1.02 14.62
C ASP A 168 2.11 1.92 15.72
N ALA A 169 2.49 1.68 16.98
CA ALA A 169 2.10 2.51 18.11
C ALA A 169 2.61 3.97 17.96
N LEU A 170 3.86 4.16 17.54
CA LEU A 170 4.43 5.48 17.34
C LEU A 170 3.80 6.21 16.14
N ALA A 171 3.53 5.51 15.05
CA ALA A 171 2.87 6.05 13.86
C ALA A 171 1.44 6.47 14.18
N SER A 172 0.68 5.62 14.88
CA SER A 172 -0.70 5.90 15.32
C SER A 172 -0.76 7.13 16.23
N GLU A 173 0.17 7.25 17.19
CA GLU A 173 0.24 8.42 18.07
C GLU A 173 0.66 9.69 17.30
N ALA A 174 1.56 9.57 16.32
CA ALA A 174 1.92 10.69 15.44
C ALA A 174 0.71 11.19 14.65
N GLU A 175 -0.08 10.28 14.07
CA GLU A 175 -1.32 10.60 13.37
C GLU A 175 -2.34 11.29 14.29
N ALA A 176 -2.55 10.77 15.50
CA ALA A 176 -3.45 11.36 16.49
C ALA A 176 -3.06 12.81 16.87
N ARG A 177 -1.77 13.12 16.84
CA ARG A 177 -1.23 14.47 17.10
C ARG A 177 -1.13 15.35 15.85
N GLY A 178 -1.52 14.85 14.68
CA GLY A 178 -1.33 15.55 13.41
C GLY A 178 0.14 15.76 13.04
N ILE A 179 1.04 14.92 13.55
CA ILE A 179 2.46 14.91 13.19
C ILE A 179 2.62 14.06 11.93
N PRO A 180 3.07 14.63 10.81
CA PRO A 180 3.30 13.85 9.60
C PRO A 180 4.38 12.81 9.85
N TRP A 181 4.21 11.61 9.29
CA TRP A 181 5.23 10.58 9.35
C TRP A 181 5.40 9.90 8.01
N MET A 182 6.56 9.28 7.80
CA MET A 182 6.83 8.47 6.63
C MET A 182 7.89 7.42 6.91
N GLU A 183 7.73 6.26 6.29
CA GLU A 183 8.79 5.27 6.14
C GLU A 183 9.89 5.79 5.22
N LEU A 184 11.12 5.67 5.68
CA LEU A 184 12.32 5.88 4.88
C LEU A 184 12.76 4.54 4.30
N GLU A 185 13.13 4.55 3.03
CA GLU A 185 13.55 3.34 2.32
C GLU A 185 14.87 2.80 2.92
N ASN A 186 14.99 1.47 2.97
CA ASN A 186 16.24 0.71 3.16
C ASN A 186 16.87 0.60 4.56
N CYS A 187 16.18 0.79 5.69
CA CYS A 187 16.78 0.62 7.04
C CYS A 187 15.76 0.44 8.19
N ASP A 188 14.49 0.09 7.91
CA ASP A 188 13.40 0.11 8.91
C ASP A 188 13.33 1.44 9.70
N LEU A 189 13.66 2.54 9.02
CA LEU A 189 13.69 3.88 9.59
C LEU A 189 12.38 4.60 9.31
N PHE A 190 11.90 5.32 10.32
CA PHE A 190 10.71 6.13 10.25
C PHE A 190 11.07 7.57 10.55
N GLN A 191 10.48 8.48 9.79
CA GLN A 191 10.61 9.91 10.01
C GLN A 191 9.31 10.46 10.58
N LEU A 192 9.43 11.25 11.63
CA LEU A 192 8.38 12.09 12.20
C LEU A 192 8.68 13.55 11.87
N GLY A 193 7.71 14.28 11.36
CA GLY A 193 7.83 15.69 10.96
C GLY A 193 8.56 15.90 9.63
N TYR A 194 8.64 17.18 9.23
CA TYR A 194 9.26 17.61 7.98
C TYR A 194 10.33 18.68 8.20
N GLY A 195 11.25 18.79 7.23
CA GLY A 195 12.26 19.84 7.18
C GLY A 195 13.10 19.90 8.46
N LYS A 196 13.27 21.10 9.02
CA LYS A 196 14.06 21.30 10.26
C LYS A 196 13.48 20.60 11.50
N TYR A 197 12.22 20.17 11.46
CA TYR A 197 11.54 19.51 12.58
C TYR A 197 11.55 17.98 12.46
N GLN A 198 12.19 17.42 11.43
CA GLN A 198 12.24 15.97 11.23
C GLN A 198 13.01 15.26 12.36
N LYS A 199 12.49 14.12 12.80
CA LYS A 199 13.12 13.20 13.75
C LYS A 199 13.09 11.80 13.16
N ARG A 200 14.20 11.07 13.29
CA ARG A 200 14.31 9.68 12.82
C ARG A 200 14.19 8.72 14.00
N VAL A 201 13.48 7.63 13.76
CA VAL A 201 13.20 6.59 14.74
C VAL A 201 13.35 5.22 14.07
N GLN A 202 13.91 4.25 14.79
CA GLN A 202 13.98 2.85 14.37
C GLN A 202 13.55 1.99 15.57
N ALA A 203 12.43 1.28 15.45
CA ALA A 203 11.78 0.65 16.60
C ALA A 203 11.62 1.64 17.77
N ALA A 204 12.32 1.43 18.89
CA ALA A 204 12.33 2.31 20.05
C ALA A 204 13.52 3.31 20.09
N LEU A 205 14.46 3.21 19.15
CA LEU A 205 15.63 4.10 19.06
C LEU A 205 15.25 5.41 18.40
N THR A 206 15.71 6.53 18.94
CA THR A 206 15.43 7.87 18.42
C THR A 206 16.73 8.59 18.03
N SER A 207 16.62 9.78 17.44
CA SER A 207 17.77 10.67 17.23
C SER A 207 18.52 11.08 18.51
N PHE A 208 17.98 10.78 19.70
CA PHE A 208 18.64 11.03 20.99
C PHE A 208 19.32 9.77 21.56
N SER A 209 19.10 8.60 20.96
CA SER A 209 19.77 7.36 21.34
C SER A 209 21.20 7.39 20.81
N ASN A 210 22.16 7.66 21.70
CA ASN A 210 23.58 7.72 21.32
C ASN A 210 24.14 6.31 21.07
N VAL A 211 25.04 6.18 20.08
CA VAL A 211 25.56 4.87 19.65
C VAL A 211 26.27 4.12 20.78
N LEU A 212 27.06 4.80 21.61
CA LEU A 212 27.81 4.17 22.71
C LEU A 212 26.87 3.59 23.78
N GLY A 213 25.80 4.31 24.11
CA GLY A 213 24.80 3.90 25.08
C GLY A 213 23.99 2.72 24.57
N VAL A 214 23.67 2.69 23.27
CA VAL A 214 23.00 1.54 22.64
C VAL A 214 23.92 0.33 22.63
N GLU A 215 25.17 0.46 22.19
CA GLU A 215 26.14 -0.65 22.20
C GLU A 215 26.37 -1.20 23.60
N LEU A 216 26.53 -0.32 24.59
CA LEU A 216 26.71 -0.72 25.98
C LEU A 216 25.48 -1.48 26.50
N ALA A 217 24.28 -0.99 26.23
CA ALA A 217 23.03 -1.62 26.67
C ALA A 217 22.78 -2.99 25.99
N CYS A 218 23.33 -3.20 24.79
CA CYS A 218 23.27 -4.48 24.08
C CYS A 218 24.24 -5.53 24.66
N ASP A 219 25.32 -5.10 25.34
CA ASP A 219 26.26 -5.99 26.02
C ASP A 219 25.84 -6.19 27.49
N LYS A 220 25.32 -7.39 27.77
CA LYS A 220 24.80 -7.74 29.10
C LYS A 220 25.89 -7.71 30.18
N GLU A 221 27.11 -8.14 29.87
CA GLU A 221 28.19 -8.20 30.86
C GLU A 221 28.74 -6.80 31.15
N ARG A 222 28.95 -5.98 30.12
CA ARG A 222 29.34 -4.58 30.32
C ARG A 222 28.26 -3.78 31.03
N THR A 223 26.99 -4.04 30.73
CA THR A 223 25.85 -3.39 31.43
C THR A 223 25.87 -3.73 32.92
N LYS A 224 26.05 -5.01 33.29
CA LYS A 224 26.17 -5.41 34.71
C LYS A 224 27.34 -4.71 35.39
N ALA A 225 28.52 -4.71 34.77
CA ALA A 225 29.71 -4.09 35.35
C ALA A 225 29.52 -2.58 35.61
N VAL A 226 28.89 -1.86 34.67
CA VAL A 226 28.58 -0.43 34.84
C VAL A 226 27.58 -0.21 35.97
N LEU A 227 26.48 -0.97 36.02
CA LEU A 227 25.47 -0.87 37.08
C LEU A 227 26.05 -1.20 38.46
N GLU A 228 26.85 -2.27 38.56
CA GLU A 228 27.53 -2.68 39.79
C GLU A 228 28.50 -1.60 40.28
N SER A 229 29.29 -0.99 39.37
CA SER A 229 30.21 0.10 39.72
C SER A 229 29.51 1.34 40.28
N MET A 230 28.23 1.51 39.95
CA MET A 230 27.36 2.58 40.46
C MET A 230 26.60 2.16 41.74
N GLY A 231 26.80 0.94 42.24
CA GLY A 231 26.14 0.42 43.43
C GLY A 231 24.71 -0.09 43.19
N ALA A 232 24.28 -0.24 41.94
CA ALA A 232 22.99 -0.85 41.64
C ALA A 232 23.09 -2.39 41.77
N PRO A 233 22.08 -3.06 42.36
CA PRO A 233 22.09 -4.51 42.50
C PRO A 233 21.99 -5.18 41.13
N VAL A 234 22.91 -6.09 40.84
CA VAL A 234 22.92 -6.91 39.63
C VAL A 234 22.94 -8.41 39.97
N PRO A 235 22.36 -9.29 39.14
CA PRO A 235 22.45 -10.73 39.35
C PRO A 235 23.90 -11.22 39.26
N LEU A 236 24.29 -12.10 40.18
CA LEU A 236 25.57 -12.79 40.12
C LEU A 236 25.57 -13.78 38.94
N GLY A 237 26.66 -13.79 38.18
CA GLY A 237 26.87 -14.71 37.07
C GLY A 237 27.99 -14.20 36.16
N GLU A 238 28.64 -15.13 35.48
CA GLU A 238 29.80 -14.88 34.61
C GLU A 238 29.53 -15.50 33.24
N LEU A 239 29.96 -14.81 32.16
CA LEU A 239 29.89 -15.35 30.81
C LEU A 239 31.04 -16.34 30.59
N ILE A 240 30.71 -17.59 30.26
CA ILE A 240 31.69 -18.61 29.87
C ILE A 240 31.68 -18.82 28.36
N TYR A 241 32.84 -19.06 27.78
CA TYR A 241 33.02 -19.36 26.35
C TYR A 241 33.21 -20.85 26.08
N SER A 242 33.47 -21.64 27.12
CA SER A 242 33.62 -23.08 27.04
C SER A 242 33.08 -23.77 28.30
N PHE A 243 32.71 -25.04 28.20
CA PHE A 243 32.23 -25.81 29.35
C PHE A 243 33.30 -26.01 30.43
N ASP A 244 34.59 -25.94 30.06
CA ASP A 244 35.70 -26.10 30.99
C ASP A 244 35.82 -24.90 31.96
N GLU A 245 35.22 -23.76 31.62
CA GLU A 245 35.16 -22.56 32.48
C GLU A 245 34.03 -22.64 33.54
N LEU A 246 33.15 -23.66 33.44
CA LEU A 246 32.07 -23.87 34.39
C LEU A 246 32.62 -24.36 35.74
N LYS A 247 32.51 -23.51 36.76
CA LYS A 247 32.96 -23.79 38.15
C LYS A 247 31.91 -24.54 38.96
#